data_AF-A0A963CZ77-F1
#
_entry.id   AF-A0A963CZ77-F1
#
_cell.length_a   1.000
_cell.length_b   1.000
_cell.length_c   1.000
_cell.angle_alpha   90.00
_cell.angle_beta   90.00
_cell.angle_gamma   90.00
#
_symmetry.space_group_name_H-M   'P 1'
#
loop_
_entity.id
_entity.type
_entity.pdbx_description
1 polymer ?
#
loop_
_entity_poly.entity_id
_entity_poly.type
_entity_poly.pdbx_seq_one_letter_code
_entity_poly.pdbx_strand_id
1 'polypeptide(L)' 'MSTSPQLFLSYSHDSDAHRERVLGLSERLRQDGIATILDRYVNGTPPQGWPRWMLDRLDESDRVLLICTPTYYRR' A
#
# COMPACT_ATOMS: atom_id res chain seq x y z
N MET A 1 -13.12 3.74 -21.44
CA MET A 1 -12.27 4.52 -20.53
C MET A 1 -11.18 3.58 -20.05
N SER A 2 -9.89 3.94 -20.20
CA SER A 2 -8.81 3.13 -19.66
C SER A 2 -8.70 3.43 -18.17
N THR A 3 -9.13 2.50 -17.32
CA THR A 3 -8.93 2.61 -15.88
C THR A 3 -7.45 2.39 -15.59
N SER A 4 -6.80 3.34 -14.91
CA SER A 4 -5.44 3.13 -14.39
C SER A 4 -5.46 1.93 -13.44
N PRO A 5 -4.54 0.96 -13.59
CA PRO A 5 -4.52 -0.22 -12.73
C PRO A 5 -4.29 0.19 -11.27
N GLN A 6 -5.06 -0.42 -10.36
CA GLN A 6 -4.92 -0.22 -8.92
C GLN A 6 -3.84 -1.14 -8.35
N LEU A 7 -2.82 -0.55 -7.74
CA LEU A 7 -1.68 -1.23 -7.13
C LEU A 7 -1.71 -1.05 -5.61
N PHE A 8 -1.90 -2.13 -4.87
CA PHE A 8 -1.76 -2.12 -3.42
C PHE A 8 -0.32 -2.34 -2.99
N LEU A 9 0.21 -1.43 -2.15
CA LEU A 9 1.55 -1.54 -1.59
C LEU A 9 1.46 -2.22 -0.22
N SER A 10 1.91 -3.47 -0.15
CA SER A 10 2.01 -4.23 1.09
C SER A 10 3.43 -4.13 1.63
N TYR A 11 3.58 -3.58 2.83
CA TYR A 11 4.86 -3.33 3.49
C TYR A 11 4.69 -3.43 5.00
N SER A 12 5.81 -3.51 5.72
CA SER A 12 5.83 -3.53 7.19
C SER A 12 6.24 -2.15 7.72
N HIS A 13 5.72 -1.77 8.88
CA HIS A 13 6.07 -0.51 9.54
C HIS A 13 7.42 -0.62 10.26
N ASP A 14 8.49 -0.85 9.49
CA ASP A 14 9.84 -1.09 10.01
C ASP A 14 10.42 0.09 10.78
N SER A 15 10.34 1.27 10.17
CA SER A 15 10.83 2.54 10.70
C SER A 15 10.18 3.70 9.96
N ASP A 16 10.23 4.91 10.54
CA ASP A 16 9.70 6.10 9.86
C ASP A 16 10.41 6.37 8.53
N ALA A 17 11.73 6.20 8.49
CA ALA A 17 12.49 6.31 7.23
C ALA A 17 12.07 5.28 6.17
N HIS A 18 11.64 4.08 6.57
CA HIS A 18 11.08 3.12 5.63
C HIS A 18 9.69 3.54 5.15
N ARG A 19 8.81 3.97 6.07
CA ARG A 19 7.46 4.45 5.75
C ARG A 19 7.49 5.64 4.79
N GLU A 20 8.42 6.59 4.97
CA GLU A 20 8.59 7.73 4.06
C GLU A 20 9.11 7.31 2.69
N ARG A 21 10.01 6.32 2.60
CA ARG A 21 10.44 5.76 1.31
C ARG A 21 9.29 5.07 0.56
N VAL A 22 8.45 4.33 1.27
CA VAL A 22 7.26 3.69 0.69
C VAL A 22 6.25 4.73 0.21
N LEU A 23 6.03 5.81 0.98
CA LEU A 23 5.19 6.92 0.55
C LEU A 23 5.76 7.61 -0.70
N GLY A 24 7.05 7.90 -0.73
CA GLY A 24 7.72 8.48 -1.91
C GLY A 24 7.60 7.61 -3.16
N LEU A 25 7.72 6.28 -3.00
CA LEU A 25 7.47 5.33 -4.09
C LEU A 25 6.02 5.40 -4.58
N SER A 26 5.05 5.43 -3.65
CA SER A 26 3.64 5.56 -3.98
C SER A 26 3.35 6.83 -4.78
N GLU A 27 3.84 7.99 -4.33
CA GLU A 27 3.66 9.26 -5.04
C GLU A 27 4.28 9.24 -6.44
N ARG A 28 5.48 8.66 -6.58
CA ARG A 28 6.13 8.52 -7.89
C ARG A 28 5.30 7.65 -8.84
N LEU A 29 4.81 6.49 -8.39
CA LEU A 29 3.96 5.61 -9.20
C LEU A 29 2.67 6.32 -9.65
N ARG A 30 2.07 7.14 -8.79
CA ARG A 30 0.91 7.97 -9.13
C ARG A 30 1.23 9.01 -10.18
N GLN A 31 2.40 9.66 -10.11
CA GLN A 31 2.87 10.58 -11.15
C GLN A 31 3.07 9.88 -12.50
N ASP A 32 3.47 8.61 -12.48
CA ASP A 32 3.64 7.76 -13.67
C ASP A 32 2.28 7.15 -14.15
N GLY A 33 1.15 7.54 -13.55
CA GLY A 33 -0.20 7.14 -13.97
C GLY A 33 -0.72 5.83 -13.36
N ILE A 34 -0.01 5.26 -12.40
CA ILE A 34 -0.40 4.04 -11.68
C ILE A 34 -1.14 4.43 -10.39
N ALA A 35 -2.40 4.05 -10.27
CA ALA A 35 -3.18 4.35 -9.08
C ALA A 35 -2.71 3.46 -7.93
N THR A 36 -2.20 4.04 -6.85
CA THR A 36 -1.75 3.27 -5.69
C THR A 36 -2.74 3.31 -4.53
N ILE A 37 -2.77 2.21 -3.78
CA ILE A 37 -3.46 2.05 -2.51
C ILE A 37 -2.39 1.85 -1.43
N LEU A 38 -2.43 2.71 -0.40
CA LEU A 38 -1.49 2.71 0.71
C LEU A 38 -2.22 3.09 2.00
N ASP A 39 -1.87 2.43 3.10
CA ASP A 39 -2.47 2.66 4.42
C ASP A 39 -2.28 4.10 4.93
N ARG A 40 -1.18 4.76 4.55
CA ARG A 40 -0.86 6.16 4.86
C ARG A 40 -1.90 7.16 4.37
N TYR A 41 -2.75 6.79 3.40
CA TYR A 41 -3.84 7.64 2.91
C TYR A 41 -5.14 7.45 3.69
N VAL A 42 -5.21 6.47 4.59
CA VAL A 42 -6.38 6.23 5.43
C VAL A 42 -6.30 7.15 6.65
N ASN A 43 -7.28 8.03 6.78
CA ASN A 43 -7.40 8.91 7.95
C ASN A 43 -8.02 8.12 9.12
N GLY A 44 -7.26 7.98 10.21
CA GLY A 44 -7.70 7.25 11.39
C GLY A 44 -7.73 5.74 11.18
N THR A 45 -8.59 5.05 11.94
CA THR A 45 -8.76 3.60 11.83
C THR A 45 -9.92 3.29 10.89
N PRO A 46 -9.76 2.38 9.90
CA PRO A 46 -10.88 1.92 9.08
C PRO A 46 -12.04 1.40 9.96
N PRO A 47 -13.32 1.70 9.64
CA PRO A 47 -14.46 1.19 10.38
C PRO A 47 -14.50 -0.34 10.51
N GLN A 48 -14.03 -1.05 9.48
CA GLN A 48 -13.91 -2.51 9.45
C GLN A 48 -12.66 -3.05 10.17
N GLY A 49 -11.77 -2.17 10.63
CA GLY A 49 -10.47 -2.51 11.20
C GLY A 49 -9.39 -2.85 10.16
N TRP A 50 -8.12 -2.76 10.57
CA TRP A 50 -6.96 -3.00 9.69
C TRP A 50 -6.90 -4.38 9.05
N PRO A 51 -7.18 -5.50 9.76
CA PRO A 51 -7.12 -6.82 9.14
C PRO A 51 -8.12 -6.97 7.99
N ARG A 52 -9.37 -6.52 8.18
CA ARG A 52 -10.39 -6.59 7.14
C ARG A 52 -10.10 -5.62 5.99
N TRP A 53 -9.69 -4.39 6.30
CA TRP A 53 -9.27 -3.41 5.30
C TRP A 53 -8.18 -3.97 4.39
N MET A 54 -7.17 -4.64 4.96
CA MET A 54 -6.07 -5.23 4.20
C MET A 54 -6.56 -6.35 3.25
N LEU A 55 -7.41 -7.26 3.73
CA LEU A 55 -8.01 -8.30 2.88
C LEU A 55 -8.85 -7.68 1.74
N ASP A 56 -9.66 -6.66 2.05
CA ASP A 56 -10.44 -5.96 1.02
C ASP A 56 -9.51 -5.30 -0.03
N ARG A 57 -8.38 -4.71 0.39
CA ARG A 57 -7.41 -4.13 -0.56
C ARG A 57 -6.72 -5.20 -1.41
N LEU A 58 -6.47 -6.40 -0.88
CA LEU A 58 -5.95 -7.52 -1.67
C LEU A 58 -6.93 -7.95 -2.75
N ASP A 59 -8.22 -8.03 -2.42
CA ASP A 59 -9.27 -8.47 -3.34
C ASP A 59 -9.61 -7.41 -4.41
N GLU A 60 -9.60 -6.12 -4.03
CA GLU A 60 -9.99 -5.02 -4.91
C GLU A 60 -8.87 -4.57 -5.87
N SER A 61 -7.61 -4.91 -5.59
CA SER A 61 -6.48 -4.40 -6.38
C SER A 61 -6.19 -5.27 -7.60
N ASP A 62 -5.88 -4.63 -8.73
CA ASP A 62 -5.41 -5.34 -9.92
C ASP A 62 -4.07 -6.05 -9.65
N ARG A 63 -3.20 -5.42 -8.85
CA ARG A 63 -1.87 -5.91 -8.52
C ARG A 63 -1.51 -5.59 -7.08
N VAL A 64 -0.61 -6.38 -6.51
CA VAL A 64 -0.03 -6.16 -5.18
C VAL A 64 1.48 -6.09 -5.30
N LEU A 65 2.07 -5.00 -4.82
CA LEU A 65 3.52 -4.85 -4.67
C LEU A 65 3.91 -5.17 -3.24
N LEU A 66 4.66 -6.26 -3.06
CA LEU A 66 5.27 -6.63 -1.78
C LEU A 66 6.60 -5.89 -1.61
N ILE A 67 6.71 -5.06 -0.59
CA ILE A 67 7.93 -4.33 -0.25
C ILE A 67 8.64 -5.12 0.86
N CYS A 68 9.43 -6.10 0.42
CA CYS A 68 10.07 -7.04 1.32
C CYS A 68 11.26 -6.41 2.05
N THR A 69 11.25 -6.53 3.38
CA THR A 69 12.39 -6.31 4.27
C THR A 69 12.59 -7.54 5.15
N PRO A 70 13.72 -7.68 5.87
CA PRO A 70 13.88 -8.75 6.86
C PRO A 70 12.82 -8.72 7.97
N THR A 71 12.24 -7.55 8.27
CA THR A 71 11.15 -7.43 9.23
C THR A 71 9.82 -7.86 8.62
N TYR A 72 9.55 -7.49 7.37
CA TYR A 72 8.40 -7.99 6.61
C TYR A 72 8.37 -9.52 6.58
N TYR A 73 9.49 -10.14 6.22
CA TYR A 73 9.61 -11.60 6.09
C TYR A 73 9.38 -12.38 7.40
N ARG A 74 9.64 -11.75 8.55
CA ARG A 74 9.48 -12.38 9.87
C ARG A 74 8.05 -12.33 10.42
N ARG A 75 7.12 -11.73 9.68
CA ARG A 75 5.71 -11.56 10.06
C ARG A 75 4.83 -12.36 9.11
#